data_AF-A0A396QJN4-F1
#
_entry.id   AF-A0A396QJN4-F1
#
_cell.length_a   1.000
_cell.length_b   1.000
_cell.length_c   1.000
_cell.angle_alpha   90.00
_cell.angle_beta   90.00
_cell.angle_gamma   90.00
#
_symmetry.space_group_name_H-M   'P 1'
#
loop_
_entity.id
_entity.type
_entity.pdbx_description
1 polymer ?
#
loop_
_entity_poly.entity_id
_entity_poly.type
_entity_poly.pdbx_seq_one_letter_code
_entity_poly.pdbx_strand_id
1 'polypeptide(L)'
;MEINITDEIKQIIRIKDQIPALQENGMVWETFMKDMSYRLSWNSNSLEGNTLSLDETINVVEYDRVCSGHAYSEYREVISLCQAI
;
A
#
# COMPACT_ATOMS: atom_id res chain seq x y z
N MET A 1 29.55 13.99 -6.25
CA MET A 1 28.98 12.95 -7.13
C MET A 1 27.65 13.49 -7.62
N GLU A 2 27.55 13.91 -8.87
CA GLU A 2 26.25 14.25 -9.45
C GLU A 2 25.52 12.95 -9.75
N ILE A 3 24.34 12.79 -9.15
CA ILE A 3 23.46 11.66 -9.45
C ILE A 3 22.71 12.04 -10.72
N ASN A 4 22.97 11.35 -11.83
CA ASN A 4 22.21 11.48 -13.05
C ASN A 4 21.07 10.46 -13.03
N ILE A 5 19.82 10.94 -12.93
CA ILE A 5 18.60 10.12 -12.87
C ILE A 5 17.73 10.25 -14.13
N THR A 6 18.31 10.71 -15.24
CA THR A 6 17.55 11.11 -16.44
C THR A 6 16.82 9.92 -17.07
N ASP A 7 17.43 8.74 -17.07
CA ASP A 7 16.87 7.57 -17.71
C ASP A 7 15.77 6.92 -16.86
N GLU A 8 15.88 6.97 -15.53
CA GLU A 8 14.84 6.60 -14.58
C GLU A 8 13.59 7.48 -14.77
N ILE A 9 13.77 8.80 -14.91
CA ILE A 9 12.68 9.72 -15.20
C ILE A 9 11.96 9.35 -16.50
N LYS A 10 12.71 9.05 -17.57
CA LYS A 10 12.12 8.61 -18.85
C LYS A 10 11.33 7.31 -18.69
N GLN A 11 11.83 6.35 -17.92
CA GLN A 11 11.13 5.10 -17.64
C GLN A 11 9.82 5.34 -16.88
N ILE A 12 9.85 6.20 -15.85
CA ILE A 12 8.65 6.56 -15.07
C ILE A 12 7.59 7.19 -15.98
N ILE A 13 7.98 8.14 -16.84
CA ILE A 13 7.05 8.78 -17.78
C ILE A 13 6.45 7.75 -18.73
N ARG A 14 7.27 6.84 -19.29
CA ARG A 14 6.80 5.79 -20.19
C ARG A 14 5.78 4.86 -19.52
N ILE A 15 6.01 4.47 -18.27
CA ILE A 15 5.07 3.62 -17.52
C ILE A 15 3.79 4.41 -17.22
N LYS A 16 3.91 5.67 -16.79
CA LYS A 16 2.77 6.55 -16.54
C LYS A 16 1.85 6.65 -17.75
N ASP A 17 2.40 6.78 -18.95
CA ASP A 17 1.63 6.90 -20.19
C ASP A 17 0.87 5.60 -20.55
N GLN A 18 1.24 4.46 -19.98
CA GLN A 18 0.55 3.17 -20.16
C GLN A 18 -0.59 2.95 -19.17
N ILE A 19 -0.62 3.68 -18.05
CA ILE A 19 -1.62 3.52 -16.98
C ILE A 19 -3.07 3.60 -17.50
N PRO A 20 -3.46 4.57 -18.37
CA PRO A 20 -4.84 4.66 -18.84
C PRO A 20 -5.35 3.37 -19.51
N ALA A 21 -4.50 2.67 -20.26
CA ALA A 21 -4.87 1.39 -20.89
C ALA A 21 -5.02 0.27 -19.85
N LEU A 22 -4.22 0.28 -18.78
CA LEU A 22 -4.33 -0.69 -17.69
C LEU A 22 -5.61 -0.48 -16.85
N GLN A 23 -6.11 0.75 -16.80
CA GLN A 23 -7.35 1.12 -16.12
C GLN A 23 -8.62 0.63 -16.84
N GLU A 24 -8.53 0.27 -18.12
CA GLU A 24 -9.69 -0.20 -18.90
C GLU A 24 -10.28 -1.51 -18.34
N ASN A 25 -9.44 -2.37 -17.75
CA ASN A 25 -9.91 -3.57 -17.06
C ASN A 25 -10.22 -3.25 -15.59
N GLY A 26 -11.45 -2.78 -15.34
CA GLY A 26 -11.91 -2.40 -14.00
C GLY A 26 -11.72 -3.49 -12.94
N MET A 27 -11.96 -4.77 -13.25
CA MET A 27 -11.79 -5.85 -12.26
C MET A 27 -10.33 -6.01 -11.82
N VAL A 28 -9.39 -5.93 -12.77
CA VAL A 28 -7.96 -6.01 -12.47
C VAL A 28 -7.49 -4.74 -11.76
N TRP A 29 -7.93 -3.58 -12.24
CA TRP A 29 -7.53 -2.29 -11.68
C TRP A 29 -8.03 -2.08 -10.25
N GLU A 30 -9.30 -2.40 -9.96
CA GLU A 30 -9.89 -2.29 -8.63
C GLU A 30 -9.18 -3.23 -7.63
N THR A 31 -8.92 -4.48 -8.04
CA THR A 31 -8.19 -5.44 -7.20
C THR A 31 -6.76 -4.97 -6.92
N PHE A 32 -6.09 -4.44 -7.95
CA PHE A 32 -4.75 -3.85 -7.81
C PHE A 32 -4.74 -2.65 -6.87
N MET A 33 -5.67 -1.71 -7.02
CA MET A 33 -5.77 -0.53 -6.17
C MET A 33 -6.06 -0.91 -4.72
N LYS A 34 -6.93 -1.91 -4.49
CA LYS A 34 -7.22 -2.43 -3.15
C LYS A 34 -5.97 -3.03 -2.49
N ASP A 35 -5.22 -3.88 -3.19
CA ASP A 35 -3.95 -4.44 -2.70
C ASP A 35 -2.90 -3.33 -2.45
N MET A 36 -2.82 -2.33 -3.32
CA MET A 36 -1.94 -1.17 -3.15
C MET A 36 -2.27 -0.38 -1.88
N SER A 37 -3.55 -0.15 -1.56
CA SER A 37 -3.94 0.55 -0.33
C SER A 37 -3.46 -0.18 0.93
N TYR A 38 -3.56 -1.52 0.98
CA TYR A 38 -3.01 -2.29 2.10
C TYR A 38 -1.50 -2.16 2.21
N ARG A 39 -0.78 -2.30 1.09
CA ARG A 39 0.67 -2.20 1.08
C ARG A 39 1.14 -0.82 1.49
N LEU A 40 0.48 0.23 1.02
CA LEU A 40 0.82 1.60 1.38
C LEU A 40 0.57 1.84 2.87
N SER A 41 -0.60 1.45 3.39
CA SER A 41 -0.90 1.58 4.81
C SER A 41 0.08 0.79 5.68
N TRP A 42 0.34 -0.47 5.33
CA TRP A 42 1.32 -1.31 6.03
C TRP A 42 2.71 -0.69 6.02
N ASN A 43 3.24 -0.32 4.84
CA ASN A 43 4.58 0.27 4.73
C ASN A 43 4.69 1.57 5.54
N SER A 44 3.72 2.47 5.44
CA SER A 44 3.73 3.74 6.17
C SER A 44 3.69 3.53 7.68
N ASN A 45 2.83 2.63 8.18
CA ASN A 45 2.79 2.33 9.61
C ASN A 45 4.08 1.63 10.08
N SER A 46 4.63 0.70 9.29
CA SER A 46 5.89 0.03 9.63
C SER A 46 7.08 0.99 9.70
N LEU A 47 7.11 2.04 8.86
CA LEU A 47 8.12 3.10 8.95
C LEU A 47 8.04 3.87 10.28
N GLU A 48 6.84 4.00 10.86
CA GLU A 48 6.60 4.63 12.16
C GLU A 48 6.73 3.65 13.35
N GLY A 49 7.17 2.41 13.09
CA GLY A 49 7.45 1.40 14.12
C GLY A 49 6.33 0.42 14.41
N ASN A 50 5.24 0.42 13.62
CA ASN A 50 4.19 -0.59 13.71
C ASN A 50 4.73 -1.97 13.30
N THR A 51 4.41 -2.97 14.11
CA THR A 51 4.97 -4.31 14.04
C THR A 51 4.09 -5.31 13.31
N LEU A 52 2.89 -4.90 12.86
CA LEU A 52 2.00 -5.79 12.11
C LEU A 52 2.63 -6.20 10.78
N SER A 53 2.50 -7.48 10.45
CA SER A 53 2.81 -7.97 9.11
C SER A 53 1.77 -7.48 8.09
N LEU A 54 2.08 -7.63 6.80
CA LEU A 54 1.13 -7.34 5.73
C LEU A 54 -0.12 -8.23 5.85
N ASP A 55 0.04 -9.51 6.20
CA ASP A 55 -1.07 -10.44 6.36
C ASP A 55 -1.96 -10.04 7.54
N GLU A 56 -1.38 -9.61 8.66
CA GLU A 56 -2.14 -9.11 9.81
C GLU A 56 -2.85 -7.79 9.51
N THR A 57 -2.22 -6.92 8.73
CA THR A 57 -2.82 -5.69 8.20
C THR A 57 -4.06 -5.99 7.34
N ILE A 58 -3.96 -6.94 6.42
CA ILE A 58 -5.10 -7.37 5.59
C ILE A 58 -6.18 -8.00 6.48
N ASN A 59 -5.79 -8.86 7.43
CA ASN A 59 -6.71 -9.55 8.32
C ASN A 59 -7.52 -8.61 9.21
N VAL A 60 -6.90 -7.56 9.74
CA VAL A 60 -7.60 -6.57 10.55
C VAL A 60 -8.54 -5.72 9.70
N VAL A 61 -8.13 -5.30 8.49
CA VAL A 61 -8.95 -4.43 7.65
C VAL A 61 -10.14 -5.17 7.03
N GLU A 62 -9.96 -6.40 6.55
CA GLU A 62 -11.01 -7.14 5.84
C GLU A 62 -11.91 -7.96 6.77
N TYR A 63 -11.38 -8.43 7.90
CA TYR A 63 -12.07 -9.42 8.73
C TYR A 63 -12.16 -9.04 10.21
N ASP A 64 -11.70 -7.84 10.59
CA ASP A 64 -11.63 -7.38 11.98
C ASP A 64 -10.90 -8.38 12.90
N ARG A 65 -9.91 -9.09 12.33
CA ARG A 65 -9.14 -10.12 13.04
C ARG A 65 -7.86 -9.53 13.62
N VAL A 66 -7.63 -9.82 14.89
CA VAL A 66 -6.43 -9.41 15.63
C VAL A 66 -5.67 -10.63 16.17
N CYS A 67 -4.36 -10.48 16.27
CA CYS A 67 -3.45 -11.47 16.84
C CYS A 67 -2.94 -11.01 18.23
N SER A 68 -2.60 -11.97 19.08
CA SER A 68 -1.85 -11.67 20.31
C SER A 68 -0.44 -11.22 19.98
N GLY A 69 0.14 -10.32 20.77
CA GLY A 69 1.53 -9.88 20.62
C GLY A 69 1.71 -8.46 20.09
N HIS A 70 0.62 -7.78 19.73
CA HIS A 70 0.62 -6.40 19.26
C HIS A 70 -0.20 -5.50 20.18
N ALA A 71 0.11 -4.21 20.18
CA ALA A 71 -0.68 -3.22 20.87
C ALA A 71 -1.99 -2.94 20.11
N TYR A 72 -3.07 -2.68 20.83
CA TYR A 72 -4.36 -2.36 20.19
C TYR A 72 -4.28 -1.10 19.30
N SER A 73 -3.41 -0.15 19.64
CA SER A 73 -3.18 1.06 18.85
C SER A 73 -2.65 0.76 17.45
N GLU A 74 -1.78 -0.25 17.30
CA GLU A 74 -1.18 -0.61 16.01
C GLU A 74 -2.25 -1.02 14.99
N TYR A 75 -3.26 -1.76 15.43
CA TYR A 75 -4.42 -2.13 14.60
C TYR A 75 -5.24 -0.91 14.18
N ARG A 76 -5.43 0.05 15.11
CA ARG A 76 -6.19 1.27 14.86
C ARG A 76 -5.49 2.21 13.89
N GLU A 77 -4.17 2.32 13.98
CA GLU A 77 -3.34 3.09 13.06
C GLU A 77 -3.45 2.56 11.63
N VAL A 78 -3.33 1.23 11.45
CA VAL A 78 -3.48 0.58 10.14
C VAL A 78 -4.87 0.78 9.55
N ILE A 79 -5.94 0.57 10.33
CA ILE A 79 -7.33 0.81 9.86
C ILE A 79 -7.50 2.27 9.45
N SER A 80 -7.05 3.21 10.30
CA SER A 80 -7.21 4.63 10.06
C SER A 80 -6.49 5.07 8.79
N LEU A 81 -5.29 4.54 8.54
CA LEU A 81 -4.53 4.91 7.35
C LEU A 81 -5.09 4.23 6.09
N CYS A 82 -5.51 2.97 6.16
CA CYS A 82 -6.19 2.30 5.04
C CYS A 82 -7.46 3.04 4.59
N GLN A 83 -8.21 3.63 5.52
CA GLN A 83 -9.43 4.40 5.22
C GLN A 83 -9.14 5.80 4.66
N ALA A 84 -7.94 6.33 4.88
CA ALA A 84 -7.53 7.65 4.41
C ALA A 84 -6.93 7.62 2.99
N ILE A 85 -6.53 6.44 2.50
CA ILE A 85 -6.05 6.17 1.13
C ILE A 85 -7.26 5.96 0.21
#